data_AF-A0AAW6FKP1-F1
#
_entry.id   AF-A0AAW6FKP1-F1
#
_cell.length_a   1.000
_cell.length_b   1.000
_cell.length_c   1.000
_cell.angle_alpha   90.00
_cell.angle_beta   90.00
_cell.angle_gamma   90.00
#
_symmetry.space_group_name_H-M   'P 1'
#
loop_
_entity.id
_entity.type
_entity.pdbx_description
1 polymer ?
#
loop_
_entity_poly.entity_id
_entity_poly.type
_entity_poly.pdbx_seq_one_letter_code
_entity_poly.pdbx_strand_id
1 'polypeptide(L)'
;METVNSVLEYDNFLKRDYTNLNTRFLRYLLARVELYICEHSRQEMQNDVMYIATKTGYKTGYHIEHILSRNATNMAYFDSEEEFESQRNILGGLLLLKDRDNISSGNEEYADKLKTYSNGLVWGHSLCEDFYHCNKDIEDFCRELKNITQGNLSFQAYSKFDKETLYQRSRLLFELIRRPLKTIFQREVCKSEVHADFSYKPQKNSHSSFEVICGRS
;
A
#
# COMPACT_ATOMS: atom_id res chain seq x y z
N MET A 1 -24.62 0.48 9.76
CA MET A 1 -24.66 0.69 8.30
C MET A 1 -23.26 0.77 7.66
N GLU A 2 -22.18 1.03 8.41
CA GLU A 2 -20.81 1.11 7.86
C GLU A 2 -20.22 -0.22 7.35
N THR A 3 -20.66 -1.37 7.89
CA THR A 3 -20.08 -2.69 7.60
C THR A 3 -20.34 -3.19 6.18
N VAL A 4 -21.50 -2.89 5.59
CA VAL A 4 -21.82 -3.33 4.22
C VAL A 4 -21.02 -2.52 3.19
N ASN A 5 -20.87 -1.20 3.44
CA ASN A 5 -20.07 -0.34 2.57
C ASN A 5 -18.58 -0.73 2.60
N SER A 6 -18.03 -1.06 3.77
CA SER A 6 -16.62 -1.46 3.87
C SER A 6 -16.33 -2.80 3.19
N VAL A 7 -17.27 -3.75 3.20
CA VAL A 7 -17.14 -5.01 2.45
C VAL A 7 -17.12 -4.75 0.95
N LEU A 8 -18.06 -3.96 0.44
CA LEU A 8 -18.10 -3.60 -0.99
C LEU A 8 -16.87 -2.80 -1.44
N GLU A 9 -16.36 -1.90 -0.60
CA GLU A 9 -15.10 -1.18 -0.84
C GLU A 9 -13.91 -2.14 -0.91
N TYR A 10 -13.85 -3.12 -0.01
CA TYR A 10 -12.78 -4.12 0.01
C TYR A 10 -12.83 -5.05 -1.21
N ASP A 11 -14.02 -5.49 -1.62
CA ASP A 11 -14.18 -6.29 -2.84
C ASP A 11 -13.74 -5.51 -4.09
N ASN A 12 -14.03 -4.21 -4.14
CA ASN A 12 -13.56 -3.35 -5.21
C ASN A 12 -12.05 -3.10 -5.17
N PHE A 13 -11.45 -3.06 -3.97
CA PHE A 13 -10.00 -3.01 -3.79
C PHE A 13 -9.33 -4.28 -4.32
N LEU A 14 -9.88 -5.46 -4.00
CA LEU A 14 -9.35 -6.75 -4.46
C LEU A 14 -9.45 -6.95 -5.97
N LYS A 15 -10.39 -6.28 -6.65
CA LYS A 15 -10.46 -6.26 -8.12
C LYS A 15 -9.34 -5.44 -8.77
N ARG A 16 -8.58 -4.65 -8.00
CA ARG A 16 -7.42 -3.90 -8.52
C ARG A 16 -6.16 -4.70 -8.26
N ASP A 17 -5.32 -4.81 -9.28
CA ASP A 17 -4.10 -5.61 -9.22
C ASP A 17 -2.99 -5.01 -10.08
N TYR A 18 -1.85 -5.67 -10.10
CA TYR A 18 -0.70 -5.29 -10.93
C TYR A 18 -1.03 -5.20 -12.44
N THR A 19 -1.93 -6.06 -12.94
CA THR A 19 -2.23 -6.20 -14.37
C THR A 19 -3.19 -5.13 -14.88
N ASN A 20 -4.06 -4.62 -14.01
CA ASN A 20 -5.12 -3.68 -14.39
C ASN A 20 -4.90 -2.23 -13.90
N LEU A 21 -3.83 -1.99 -13.13
CA LEU A 21 -3.40 -0.65 -12.74
C LEU A 21 -2.21 -0.16 -13.56
N ASN A 22 -2.21 1.13 -13.88
CA ASN A 22 -1.03 1.76 -14.46
C ASN A 22 0.14 1.72 -13.46
N THR A 23 1.31 1.25 -13.90
CA THR A 23 2.53 1.11 -13.08
C THR A 23 2.92 2.41 -12.35
N ARG A 24 2.78 3.58 -12.99
CA ARG A 24 3.06 4.89 -12.36
C ARG A 24 2.09 5.17 -11.22
N PHE A 25 0.80 4.87 -11.43
CA PHE A 25 -0.21 5.02 -10.39
C PHE A 25 0.04 4.04 -9.24
N LEU A 26 0.42 2.80 -9.53
CA LEU A 26 0.73 1.82 -8.49
C LEU A 26 1.95 2.23 -7.64
N ARG A 27 3.02 2.75 -8.26
CA ARG A 27 4.13 3.36 -7.51
C ARG A 27 3.68 4.55 -6.67
N TYR A 28 2.84 5.42 -7.22
CA TYR A 28 2.27 6.54 -6.46
C TYR A 28 1.46 6.06 -5.25
N LEU A 29 0.59 5.07 -5.42
CA LEU A 29 -0.21 4.49 -4.35
C LEU A 29 0.68 3.93 -3.23
N LEU A 30 1.65 3.09 -3.59
CA LEU A 30 2.60 2.51 -2.62
C LEU A 30 3.48 3.57 -1.95
N ALA A 31 3.88 4.62 -2.67
CA ALA A 31 4.62 5.75 -2.10
C ALA A 31 3.78 6.58 -1.11
N ARG A 32 2.47 6.66 -1.31
CA ARG A 32 1.55 7.30 -0.36
C ARG A 32 1.32 6.45 0.89
N VAL A 33 1.29 5.12 0.72
CA VAL A 33 1.30 4.19 1.86
C VAL A 33 2.60 4.35 2.64
N GLU A 34 3.74 4.38 1.96
CA GLU A 34 5.04 4.64 2.59
C GLU A 34 5.04 5.93 3.41
N LEU A 35 4.64 7.06 2.80
CA LEU A 35 4.53 8.34 3.50
C LEU A 35 3.68 8.22 4.76
N TYR A 36 2.50 7.60 4.66
CA TYR A 36 1.60 7.45 5.80
C TYR A 36 2.24 6.64 6.93
N ILE A 37 2.93 5.55 6.60
CA ILE A 37 3.63 4.72 7.60
C ILE A 37 4.76 5.53 8.24
N CYS A 38 5.59 6.23 7.45
CA CYS A 38 6.67 7.08 7.94
C CYS A 38 6.16 8.15 8.91
N GLU A 39 5.07 8.85 8.57
CA GLU A 39 4.46 9.88 9.42
C GLU A 39 3.99 9.34 10.78
N HIS A 40 3.39 8.15 10.81
CA HIS A 40 2.83 7.57 12.04
C HIS A 40 3.88 6.79 12.86
N SER A 41 4.98 6.39 12.22
CA SER A 41 6.11 5.71 12.87
C SER A 41 7.29 6.63 13.16
N ARG A 42 7.16 7.94 12.88
CA ARG A 42 8.21 8.96 13.04
C ARG A 42 9.52 8.62 12.33
N GLN A 43 9.41 8.00 11.16
CA GLN A 43 10.54 7.70 10.28
C GLN A 43 10.61 8.72 9.14
N GLU A 44 11.81 8.96 8.63
CA GLU A 44 11.98 9.80 7.45
C GLU A 44 11.79 8.97 6.17
N MET A 45 11.09 9.54 5.19
CA MET A 45 11.03 8.95 3.86
C MET A 45 12.39 9.01 3.18
N GLN A 46 12.81 7.93 2.52
CA GLN A 46 14.04 7.94 1.70
C GLN A 46 13.99 8.95 0.55
N ASN A 47 12.82 9.06 -0.09
CA ASN A 47 12.54 10.02 -1.16
C ASN A 47 11.07 10.43 -1.10
N ASP A 48 10.72 11.62 -1.61
CA ASP A 48 9.33 12.05 -1.63
C ASP A 48 8.43 11.20 -2.57
N VAL A 49 7.12 11.31 -2.39
CA VAL A 49 6.11 10.56 -3.14
C VAL A 49 6.26 10.72 -4.65
N MET A 50 6.55 11.93 -5.12
CA MET A 50 6.64 12.22 -6.55
C MET A 50 7.92 11.64 -7.15
N TYR A 51 9.03 11.70 -6.42
CA TYR A 51 10.27 11.04 -6.79
C TYR A 51 10.05 9.53 -6.95
N ILE A 52 9.50 8.87 -5.93
CA ILE A 52 9.24 7.42 -5.95
C ILE A 52 8.31 7.04 -7.11
N ALA A 53 7.26 7.82 -7.35
CA ALA A 53 6.28 7.53 -8.40
C ALA A 53 6.83 7.67 -9.82
N THR A 54 7.71 8.65 -10.05
CA THR A 54 8.11 9.09 -11.41
C THR A 54 9.50 8.63 -11.84
N LYS A 55 10.42 8.36 -10.91
CA LYS A 55 11.77 7.93 -11.27
C LYS A 55 11.79 6.46 -11.65
N THR A 56 12.33 6.17 -12.83
CA THR A 56 12.39 4.82 -13.42
C THR A 56 13.81 4.41 -13.84
N GLY A 57 14.82 5.23 -13.52
CA GLY A 57 16.22 4.98 -13.88
C GLY A 57 16.78 3.74 -13.17
N TYR A 58 17.81 3.12 -13.76
CA TYR A 58 18.36 1.86 -13.26
C TYR A 58 18.85 1.93 -11.80
N LYS A 59 19.51 3.03 -11.41
CA LYS A 59 20.12 3.25 -10.07
C LYS A 59 19.38 4.28 -9.20
N THR A 60 18.23 4.74 -9.65
CA THR A 60 17.51 5.85 -8.99
C THR A 60 16.00 5.65 -9.01
N GLY A 61 15.52 4.69 -9.78
CA GLY A 61 14.11 4.39 -9.91
C GLY A 61 13.65 3.41 -8.86
N TYR A 62 12.35 3.49 -8.59
CA TYR A 62 11.64 2.48 -7.82
C TYR A 62 10.89 1.56 -8.77
N HIS A 63 10.93 0.28 -8.47
CA HIS A 63 10.30 -0.77 -9.26
C HIS A 63 9.30 -1.52 -8.40
N ILE A 64 8.20 -1.95 -9.02
CA ILE A 64 7.22 -2.80 -8.34
C ILE A 64 7.83 -4.19 -8.27
N GLU A 65 7.85 -4.70 -7.06
CA GLU A 65 8.33 -6.04 -6.74
C GLU A 65 7.15 -6.90 -6.31
N HIS A 66 7.15 -8.14 -6.79
CA HIS A 66 6.25 -9.17 -6.33
C HIS A 66 6.90 -9.94 -5.20
N ILE A 67 6.26 -9.99 -4.03
CA ILE A 67 6.78 -10.76 -2.89
C ILE A 67 6.76 -12.27 -3.24
N LEU A 68 5.70 -12.72 -3.91
CA LEU A 68 5.57 -14.07 -4.46
C LEU A 68 6.33 -14.20 -5.79
N SER A 69 7.60 -14.59 -5.70
CA SER A 69 8.43 -15.03 -6.84
C SER A 69 7.93 -16.35 -7.42
N ARG A 70 8.21 -16.59 -8.71
CA ARG A 70 7.78 -17.81 -9.41
C ARG A 70 8.73 -18.97 -9.10
N ASN A 71 8.55 -19.58 -7.93
CA ASN A 71 9.31 -20.76 -7.50
C ASN A 71 8.37 -21.86 -6.97
N ALA A 72 8.89 -23.08 -6.84
CA ALA A 72 8.10 -24.24 -6.42
C ALA A 72 7.49 -24.06 -5.02
N THR A 73 8.22 -23.44 -4.09
CA THR A 73 7.77 -23.19 -2.71
C THR A 73 6.53 -22.31 -2.67
N ASN A 74 6.56 -21.18 -3.39
CA ASN A 74 5.44 -20.23 -3.46
C ASN A 74 4.26 -20.80 -4.22
N MET A 75 4.50 -21.53 -5.33
CA MET A 75 3.43 -22.17 -6.09
C MET A 75 2.70 -23.24 -5.27
N ALA A 76 3.41 -23.93 -4.37
CA ALA A 76 2.81 -24.95 -3.49
C ALA A 76 1.87 -24.37 -2.41
N TYR A 77 1.81 -23.06 -2.22
CA TYR A 77 0.82 -22.42 -1.33
C TYR A 77 -0.57 -22.26 -1.95
N PHE A 78 -0.72 -22.59 -3.23
CA PHE A 78 -1.95 -22.39 -4.00
C PHE A 78 -2.37 -23.69 -4.68
N ASP A 79 -3.67 -23.82 -4.96
CA ASP A 79 -4.27 -25.03 -5.51
C ASP A 79 -3.91 -25.22 -7.00
N SER A 80 -3.57 -24.14 -7.70
CA SER A 80 -3.19 -24.16 -9.11
C SER A 80 -2.23 -23.04 -9.48
N GLU A 81 -1.55 -23.19 -10.62
CA GLU A 81 -0.71 -22.14 -11.22
C GLU A 81 -1.53 -20.89 -11.59
N GLU A 82 -2.78 -21.07 -12.03
CA GLU A 82 -3.71 -19.96 -12.31
C GLU A 82 -4.02 -19.17 -11.03
N GLU A 83 -4.30 -19.87 -9.93
CA GLU A 83 -4.51 -19.23 -8.64
C GLU A 83 -3.25 -18.48 -8.19
N PHE A 84 -2.07 -19.10 -8.29
CA PHE A 84 -0.81 -18.45 -7.96
C PHE A 84 -0.60 -17.15 -8.76
N GLU A 85 -0.81 -17.18 -10.08
CA GLU A 85 -0.66 -16.00 -10.94
C GLU A 85 -1.68 -14.90 -10.61
N SER A 86 -2.91 -15.26 -10.26
CA SER A 86 -3.91 -14.29 -9.80
C SER A 86 -3.50 -13.68 -8.45
N GLN A 87 -3.16 -14.51 -7.47
CA GLN A 87 -2.88 -14.10 -6.10
C GLN A 87 -1.61 -13.25 -5.99
N ARG A 88 -0.54 -13.59 -6.71
CA ARG A 88 0.70 -12.79 -6.68
C ARG A 88 0.51 -11.37 -7.18
N ASN A 89 -0.47 -11.13 -8.06
CA ASN A 89 -0.74 -9.80 -8.62
C ASN A 89 -1.59 -8.89 -7.72
N ILE A 90 -2.20 -9.43 -6.66
CA ILE A 90 -2.99 -8.65 -5.70
C ILE A 90 -2.10 -7.62 -5.01
N LEU A 91 -2.63 -6.41 -4.77
CA LEU A 91 -1.85 -5.27 -4.26
C LEU A 91 -1.13 -5.54 -2.94
N GLY A 92 -1.69 -6.37 -2.05
CA GLY A 92 -1.04 -6.76 -0.79
C GLY A 92 0.25 -7.58 -0.99
N GLY A 93 0.41 -8.22 -2.15
CA GLY A 93 1.60 -8.97 -2.55
C GLY A 93 2.66 -8.11 -3.24
N LEU A 94 2.46 -6.79 -3.31
CA LEU A 94 3.33 -5.85 -4.02
C LEU A 94 4.02 -4.89 -3.05
N LEU A 95 5.26 -4.54 -3.38
CA LEU A 95 6.01 -3.48 -2.72
C LEU A 95 6.93 -2.75 -3.71
N LEU A 96 7.66 -1.75 -3.22
CA LEU A 96 8.64 -1.03 -4.02
C LEU A 96 10.06 -1.38 -3.60
N LEU A 97 10.90 -1.68 -4.58
CA LEU A 97 12.34 -1.77 -4.41
C LEU A 97 13.02 -0.62 -5.14
N LYS A 98 14.04 -0.06 -4.50
CA LYS A 98 14.94 0.91 -5.11
C LYS A 98 16.04 0.15 -5.84
N ASP A 99 16.45 0.68 -6.98
CA ASP A 99 17.53 0.18 -7.83
C ASP A 99 17.24 -1.17 -8.49
N ARG A 100 17.67 -1.30 -9.75
CA ARG A 100 17.47 -2.51 -10.54
C ARG A 100 18.41 -3.65 -10.20
N ASP A 101 19.48 -3.40 -9.46
CA ASP A 101 20.38 -4.46 -8.99
C ASP A 101 19.64 -5.41 -8.01
N ASN A 102 18.56 -4.95 -7.39
CA ASN A 102 17.66 -5.76 -6.56
C ASN A 102 16.60 -6.54 -7.37
N ILE A 103 16.58 -6.44 -8.71
CA ILE A 103 15.61 -7.17 -9.57
C ILE A 103 16.06 -8.62 -9.82
N SER A 104 17.28 -9.00 -9.45
CA SER A 104 17.79 -10.35 -9.72
C SER A 104 17.45 -11.35 -8.62
N SER A 105 16.22 -11.82 -8.61
CA SER A 105 15.95 -13.26 -8.72
C SER A 105 14.46 -13.51 -8.85
N GLY A 106 14.00 -13.70 -10.09
CA GLY A 106 12.59 -14.01 -10.39
C GLY A 106 12.05 -15.27 -9.67
N ASN A 107 12.95 -16.05 -9.06
CA ASN A 107 12.66 -17.29 -8.36
C ASN A 107 13.18 -17.29 -6.90
N GLU A 108 13.54 -16.14 -6.32
CA GLU A 108 14.06 -16.06 -4.95
C GLU A 108 13.11 -16.65 -3.91
N GLU A 109 13.67 -17.33 -2.90
CA GLU A 109 12.92 -17.71 -1.72
C GLU A 109 12.60 -16.49 -0.84
N TYR A 110 11.47 -16.55 -0.13
CA TYR A 110 11.00 -15.42 0.67
C TYR A 110 12.01 -14.99 1.75
N ALA A 111 12.72 -15.94 2.37
CA ALA A 111 13.74 -15.65 3.38
C ALA A 111 14.91 -14.82 2.82
N ASP A 112 15.26 -15.01 1.54
CA ASP A 112 16.32 -14.25 0.91
C ASP A 112 15.82 -12.85 0.50
N LYS A 113 14.57 -12.73 0.03
CA LYS A 113 13.91 -11.43 -0.21
C LYS A 113 13.90 -10.53 1.02
N LEU A 114 13.70 -11.10 2.22
CA LEU A 114 13.72 -10.34 3.48
C LEU A 114 15.05 -9.61 3.72
N LYS A 115 16.18 -10.14 3.22
CA LYS A 115 17.50 -9.49 3.31
C LYS A 115 17.57 -8.22 2.45
N THR A 116 16.87 -8.22 1.33
CA THR A 116 16.71 -7.04 0.48
C THR A 116 15.76 -6.04 1.13
N TYR A 117 14.66 -6.53 1.71
CA TYR A 117 13.62 -5.69 2.30
C TYR A 117 14.06 -4.96 3.57
N SER A 118 15.00 -5.53 4.33
CA SER A 118 15.53 -4.91 5.56
C SER A 118 16.25 -3.57 5.32
N ASN A 119 16.64 -3.28 4.07
CA ASN A 119 17.29 -2.02 3.68
C ASN A 119 16.38 -1.15 2.78
N GLY A 120 15.11 -1.54 2.63
CA GLY A 120 14.17 -0.94 1.70
C GLY A 120 13.29 0.14 2.32
N LEU A 121 12.16 0.40 1.64
CA LEU A 121 11.08 1.23 2.15
C LEU A 121 10.39 0.54 3.34
N VAL A 122 9.80 1.34 4.23
CA VAL A 122 9.16 0.89 5.47
C VAL A 122 8.06 -0.12 5.22
N TRP A 123 7.28 0.04 4.14
CA TRP A 123 6.28 -0.98 3.77
C TRP A 123 6.92 -2.36 3.55
N GLY A 124 8.06 -2.45 2.87
CA GLY A 124 8.79 -3.70 2.68
C GLY A 124 9.45 -4.18 3.97
N HIS A 125 10.15 -3.28 4.67
CA HIS A 125 10.84 -3.59 5.92
C HIS A 125 9.90 -4.12 7.01
N SER A 126 8.63 -3.71 7.01
CA SER A 126 7.61 -4.23 7.94
C SER A 126 7.42 -5.75 7.91
N LEU A 127 7.89 -6.44 6.87
CA LEU A 127 7.87 -7.90 6.79
C LEU A 127 8.97 -8.58 7.63
N CYS A 128 10.03 -7.83 7.97
CA CYS A 128 11.22 -8.33 8.62
C CYS A 128 11.11 -8.24 10.14
N GLU A 129 11.70 -9.18 10.87
CA GLU A 129 11.65 -9.21 12.35
C GLU A 129 12.39 -8.03 12.99
N ASP A 130 13.50 -7.61 12.38
CA ASP A 130 14.35 -6.51 12.86
C ASP A 130 13.63 -5.15 12.85
N PHE A 131 12.62 -4.97 12.00
CA PHE A 131 11.77 -3.78 11.97
C PHE A 131 11.11 -3.47 13.33
N TYR A 132 10.81 -4.51 14.11
CA TYR A 132 10.13 -4.40 15.40
C TYR A 132 11.11 -4.33 16.57
N HIS A 133 12.40 -4.52 16.34
CA HIS A 133 13.38 -4.53 17.42
C HIS A 133 13.65 -3.10 17.91
N CYS A 134 13.31 -2.82 19.17
CA CYS A 134 13.51 -1.52 19.84
C CYS A 134 12.78 -0.31 19.20
N ASN A 135 11.68 -0.54 18.47
CA ASN A 135 10.95 0.53 17.78
C ASN A 135 9.62 0.89 18.48
N LYS A 136 9.69 1.75 19.51
CA LYS A 136 8.51 2.17 20.29
C LYS A 136 7.46 2.90 19.45
N ASP A 137 7.89 3.67 18.46
CA ASP A 137 6.95 4.40 17.58
C ASP A 137 6.12 3.43 16.72
N ILE A 138 6.72 2.31 16.27
CA ILE A 138 5.97 1.23 15.59
C ILE A 138 5.03 0.50 16.54
N GLU A 139 5.42 0.23 17.78
CA GLU A 139 4.52 -0.36 18.78
C GLU A 139 3.29 0.52 19.04
N ASP A 140 3.50 1.84 19.16
CA ASP A 140 2.44 2.82 19.34
C ASP A 140 1.52 2.87 18.12
N PHE A 141 2.08 2.88 16.90
CA PHE A 141 1.28 2.85 15.67
C PHE A 141 0.49 1.53 15.53
N CYS A 142 1.08 0.40 15.89
CA CYS A 142 0.36 -0.88 15.93
C CYS A 142 -0.79 -0.87 16.94
N ARG A 143 -0.60 -0.25 18.11
CA ARG A 143 -1.67 -0.09 19.11
C ARG A 143 -2.80 0.78 18.59
N GLU A 144 -2.47 1.89 17.92
CA GLU A 144 -3.44 2.76 17.25
C GLU A 144 -4.23 1.98 16.20
N LEU A 145 -3.56 1.26 15.30
CA LEU A 145 -4.21 0.45 14.27
C LEU A 145 -5.15 -0.59 14.87
N LYS A 146 -4.72 -1.30 15.91
CA LYS A 146 -5.57 -2.26 16.62
C LYS A 146 -6.80 -1.58 17.20
N ASN A 147 -6.66 -0.44 17.87
CA ASN A 147 -7.80 0.27 18.45
C ASN A 147 -8.85 0.64 17.39
N ILE A 148 -8.42 1.14 16.24
CA ILE A 148 -9.37 1.62 15.23
C ILE A 148 -9.84 0.51 14.28
N THR A 149 -9.23 -0.68 14.32
CA THR A 149 -9.67 -1.87 13.56
C THR A 149 -10.33 -2.93 14.44
N GLN A 150 -10.64 -2.59 15.70
CA GLN A 150 -11.22 -3.49 16.70
C GLN A 150 -10.37 -4.74 16.94
N GLY A 151 -9.05 -4.56 16.96
CA GLY A 151 -8.05 -5.59 17.25
C GLY A 151 -7.61 -6.42 16.04
N ASN A 152 -8.21 -6.22 14.86
CA ASN A 152 -8.06 -7.14 13.76
C ASN A 152 -6.81 -6.94 12.90
N LEU A 153 -6.13 -5.78 12.98
CA LEU A 153 -5.02 -5.46 12.07
C LEU A 153 -3.85 -4.78 12.79
N SER A 154 -2.64 -5.19 12.40
CA SER A 154 -1.35 -4.73 12.93
C SER A 154 -0.26 -5.02 11.91
N PHE A 155 0.83 -4.25 11.92
CA PHE A 155 2.08 -4.70 11.30
C PHE A 155 2.60 -5.93 12.04
N GLN A 156 3.10 -6.91 11.29
CA GLN A 156 3.71 -8.13 11.81
C GLN A 156 4.84 -8.57 10.87
N ALA A 157 5.90 -9.13 11.45
CA ALA A 157 6.89 -9.89 10.69
C ALA A 157 6.29 -11.25 10.30
N TYR A 158 6.72 -11.77 9.15
CA TYR A 158 6.26 -13.07 8.67
C TYR A 158 7.48 -13.95 8.34
N SER A 159 7.47 -15.20 8.79
CA SER A 159 8.50 -16.18 8.41
C SER A 159 8.25 -16.80 7.04
N LYS A 160 7.00 -16.73 6.55
CA LYS A 160 6.56 -17.20 5.23
C LYS A 160 5.50 -16.27 4.65
N PHE A 161 5.44 -16.23 3.32
CA PHE A 161 4.46 -15.43 2.59
C PHE A 161 3.51 -16.34 1.82
N ASP A 162 2.58 -16.96 2.54
CA ASP A 162 1.55 -17.83 1.97
C ASP A 162 0.22 -17.08 1.73
N LYS A 163 -0.82 -17.82 1.35
CA LYS A 163 -2.16 -17.28 1.10
C LYS A 163 -2.75 -16.51 2.28
N GLU A 164 -2.49 -16.97 3.51
CA GLU A 164 -2.96 -16.30 4.72
C GLU A 164 -2.19 -14.99 4.95
N THR A 165 -0.86 -15.02 4.84
CA THR A 165 -0.05 -13.79 4.93
C THR A 165 -0.46 -12.77 3.89
N LEU A 166 -0.69 -13.18 2.64
CA LEU A 166 -1.17 -12.30 1.57
C LEU A 166 -2.54 -11.69 1.89
N TYR A 167 -3.47 -12.48 2.43
CA TYR A 167 -4.78 -12.00 2.88
C TYR A 167 -4.63 -10.95 3.97
N GLN A 168 -3.89 -11.25 5.04
CA GLN A 168 -3.68 -10.33 6.17
C GLN A 168 -3.03 -9.02 5.72
N ARG A 169 -2.02 -9.11 4.85
CA ARG A 169 -1.34 -7.95 4.31
C ARG A 169 -2.22 -7.13 3.36
N SER A 170 -3.09 -7.78 2.58
CA SER A 170 -4.08 -7.08 1.73
C SER A 170 -5.10 -6.31 2.58
N ARG A 171 -5.56 -6.90 3.69
CA ARG A 171 -6.45 -6.23 4.65
C ARG A 171 -5.77 -5.02 5.29
N LEU A 172 -4.52 -5.17 5.72
CA LEU A 172 -3.74 -4.08 6.28
C LEU A 172 -3.56 -2.95 5.25
N LEU A 173 -3.13 -3.28 4.03
CA LEU A 173 -2.95 -2.31 2.95
C LEU A 173 -4.24 -1.55 2.64
N PHE A 174 -5.38 -2.23 2.59
CA PHE A 174 -6.69 -1.59 2.40
C PHE A 174 -6.98 -0.54 3.49
N GLU A 175 -6.77 -0.86 4.76
CA GLU A 175 -6.96 0.10 5.85
C GLU A 175 -5.96 1.27 5.78
N LEU A 176 -4.70 1.00 5.42
CA LEU A 176 -3.67 2.03 5.25
C LEU A 176 -3.97 2.97 4.07
N ILE A 177 -4.71 2.52 3.05
CA ILE A 177 -5.12 3.38 1.91
C ILE A 177 -6.39 4.15 2.24
N ARG A 178 -7.36 3.49 2.88
CA ARG A 178 -8.68 4.08 3.20
C ARG A 178 -8.58 5.28 4.14
N ARG A 179 -7.64 5.26 5.07
CA ARG A 179 -7.51 6.25 6.15
C ARG A 179 -6.89 7.59 5.75
N PRO A 180 -5.72 7.65 5.08
CA PRO A 180 -5.16 8.91 4.60
C PRO A 180 -6.16 9.67 3.73
N LEU A 181 -6.97 8.97 2.94
CA LEU A 181 -7.99 9.63 2.11
C LEU A 181 -9.09 10.27 2.96
N LYS A 182 -9.59 9.59 4.01
CA LYS A 182 -10.57 10.19 4.94
C LYS A 182 -10.00 11.39 5.71
N THR A 183 -8.77 11.29 6.21
CA THR A 183 -8.14 12.38 6.97
C THR A 183 -7.71 13.55 6.10
N ILE A 184 -7.34 13.33 4.83
CA ILE A 184 -7.06 14.42 3.88
C ILE A 184 -8.34 15.18 3.56
N PHE A 185 -9.45 14.50 3.24
CA PHE A 185 -10.73 15.18 3.03
C PHE A 185 -11.24 15.86 4.30
N GLN A 186 -11.05 15.28 5.49
CA GLN A 186 -11.39 15.95 6.75
C GLN A 186 -10.49 17.16 7.05
N ARG A 187 -9.19 17.08 6.77
CA ARG A 187 -8.25 18.21 6.97
C ARG A 187 -8.48 19.32 5.95
N GLU A 188 -8.87 19.01 4.72
CA GLU A 188 -9.23 20.01 3.70
C GLU A 188 -10.56 20.70 4.04
N VAL A 189 -11.55 19.96 4.54
CA VAL A 189 -12.80 20.54 5.07
C VAL A 189 -12.51 21.43 6.28
N CYS A 190 -11.73 20.98 7.27
CA CYS A 190 -11.36 21.82 8.42
C CYS A 190 -10.48 23.03 8.04
N LYS A 191 -9.66 22.96 6.99
CA LYS A 191 -8.93 24.13 6.48
C LYS A 191 -9.84 25.12 5.76
N SER A 192 -10.90 24.65 5.11
CA SER A 192 -11.90 25.50 4.45
C SER A 192 -12.83 26.22 5.43
N GLU A 193 -12.96 25.73 6.67
CA GLU A 193 -13.77 26.36 7.72
C GLU A 193 -13.04 27.49 8.47
N VAL A 194 -11.71 27.62 8.34
CA VAL A 194 -10.91 28.65 9.05
C VAL A 194 -10.62 29.89 8.18
N HIS A 195 -10.95 29.85 6.88
CA HIS A 195 -10.90 31.03 6.00
C HIS A 195 -12.22 31.19 5.22
N ALA A 196 -13.31 31.37 5.96
CA ALA A 196 -14.54 31.91 5.38
C ALA A 196 -14.40 33.44 5.22
N ASP A 197 -13.66 33.83 4.18
CA ASP A 197 -13.78 35.15 3.55
C ASP A 197 -13.26 35.09 2.11
N PHE A 198 -13.82 34.18 1.31
CA PHE A 198 -13.93 34.41 -0.14
C PHE A 198 -15.26 33.83 -0.61
N SER A 199 -16.16 34.74 -0.95
CA SER A 199 -17.52 34.48 -1.39
C SER A 199 -17.61 33.50 -2.56
N TYR A 200 -18.25 32.35 -2.33
CA TYR A 200 -18.79 31.49 -3.39
C TYR A 200 -20.30 31.38 -3.21
N LYS A 201 -21.06 31.93 -4.17
CA LYS A 201 -22.52 31.75 -4.23
C LYS A 201 -22.81 30.38 -4.86
N PRO A 202 -23.49 29.45 -4.18
CA PRO A 202 -23.87 28.19 -4.79
C PRO A 202 -25.02 28.44 -5.78
N GLN A 203 -24.79 28.22 -7.07
CA GLN A 203 -25.89 27.99 -8.01
C GLN A 203 -26.39 26.56 -7.80
N LYS A 204 -27.62 26.46 -7.30
CA LYS A 204 -28.40 25.23 -7.36
C LYS A 204 -28.53 24.83 -8.82
N ASN A 205 -28.10 23.63 -9.16
CA ASN A 205 -28.78 22.84 -10.19
C ASN A 205 -28.75 21.37 -9.80
N SER A 206 -29.97 20.86 -9.69
CA SER A 206 -30.34 19.45 -9.59
C SER A 206 -29.91 18.68 -10.84
N HIS A 207 -29.59 17.40 -10.63
CA HIS A 207 -29.29 16.36 -11.62
C HIS A 207 -27.91 16.43 -12.31
N SER A 208 -27.10 15.41 -12.07
CA SER A 208 -26.59 14.49 -13.11
C SER A 208 -25.25 13.88 -12.68
N SER A 209 -25.19 12.55 -12.74
CA SER A 209 -24.11 11.74 -13.31
C SER A 209 -22.66 12.25 -13.19
N PHE A 210 -21.85 11.55 -12.40
CA PHE A 210 -20.40 11.67 -12.43
C PHE A 210 -19.85 10.98 -13.70
N GLU A 211 -19.46 11.76 -14.71
CA GLU A 211 -18.52 11.32 -15.74
C GLU A 211 -17.13 11.87 -15.40
N VAL A 212 -16.15 10.97 -15.32
CA VAL A 212 -14.72 11.30 -15.20
C VAL A 212 -14.15 11.48 -16.60
N ILE A 213 -13.93 12.72 -17.02
CA ILE A 213 -13.18 13.02 -18.24
C ILE A 213 -11.69 13.07 -17.90
N CYS A 214 -10.95 12.11 -18.45
CA CYS A 214 -9.50 12.03 -18.41
C CYS A 214 -8.91 13.09 -19.36
N GLY A 215 -8.24 14.11 -18.81
CA GLY A 215 -7.55 15.15 -19.57
C GLY A 215 -6.08 14.82 -19.80
N ARG A 216 -5.70 14.62 -21.07
CA ARG A 216 -4.33 14.59 -21.56
C ARG A 216 -3.67 15.97 -21.41
N SER A 217 -2.39 15.97 -21.06
CA SER A 217 -1.37 16.89 -21.59
C SER A 217 -0.03 16.17 -21.57
#